data_AF-B9YCI3-F1
#
_entry.id   AF-B9YCI3-F1
#
_cell.length_a   1.000
_cell.length_b   1.000
_cell.length_c   1.000
_cell.angle_alpha   90.00
_cell.angle_beta   90.00
_cell.angle_gamma   90.00
#
_symmetry.space_group_name_H-M   'P 1'
#
loop_
_entity.id
_entity.type
_entity.pdbx_description
1 polymer ?
#
loop_
_entity_poly.entity_id
_entity_poly.type
_entity_poly.pdbx_seq_one_letter_code
_entity_poly.pdbx_strand_id
1 'polypeptide(L)'
;MNNAAQTVVHPFAPIYDAHSRVLILGSLPSVASRQQAFYYAHPRNRFWPVMAALDGSLLDTTAQRVAFLHHRHFALWDVIASCTITGSSDASIRDVTANDFNRLLAETEIKTIVTTGKTAGRCYQKYAQPKTGIEAIVLPSTSPANAAVSFEQLLEAYRFLFEL
;
A
#
# COMPACT_ATOMS: atom_id res chain seq x y z
N MET A 1 4.69 28.18 -5.39
CA MET A 1 5.73 27.40 -6.11
C MET A 1 5.02 26.57 -7.17
N ASN A 2 5.35 26.78 -8.45
CA ASN A 2 4.81 25.99 -9.56
C ASN A 2 5.21 24.53 -9.35
N ASN A 3 4.27 23.67 -8.99
CA ASN A 3 4.51 22.23 -9.08
C ASN A 3 4.44 21.87 -10.56
N ALA A 4 5.59 21.75 -11.20
CA ALA A 4 5.67 21.13 -12.51
C ALA A 4 5.30 19.64 -12.38
N ALA A 5 4.72 19.09 -13.45
CA ALA A 5 4.55 17.65 -13.56
C ALA A 5 5.94 16.98 -13.57
N GLN A 6 6.09 15.90 -12.82
CA GLN A 6 7.32 15.12 -12.74
C GLN A 6 7.01 13.64 -12.97
N THR A 7 7.96 12.92 -13.58
CA THR A 7 7.92 11.46 -13.64
C THR A 7 8.47 10.89 -12.34
N VAL A 8 7.72 10.00 -11.71
CA VAL A 8 8.14 9.26 -10.51
C VAL A 8 8.24 7.78 -10.88
N VAL A 9 9.32 7.14 -10.45
CA VAL A 9 9.54 5.70 -10.52
C VAL A 9 9.60 5.14 -9.10
N HIS A 10 8.97 4.00 -8.87
CA HIS A 10 8.94 3.32 -7.58
C HIS A 10 10.36 2.92 -7.15
N PRO A 11 10.87 3.37 -5.99
CA PRO A 11 12.30 3.27 -5.72
C PRO A 11 12.74 2.02 -4.94
N PHE A 12 11.81 1.21 -4.42
CA PHE A 12 12.15 0.04 -3.61
C PHE A 12 11.25 -1.17 -3.89
N ALA A 13 11.75 -2.34 -3.49
CA ALA A 13 11.11 -3.64 -3.70
C ALA A 13 9.89 -3.85 -2.77
N PRO A 14 8.96 -4.75 -3.13
CA PRO A 14 7.93 -5.22 -2.21
C PRO A 14 8.54 -5.91 -0.98
N ILE A 15 7.83 -5.87 0.15
CA ILE A 15 8.15 -6.66 1.34
C ILE A 15 7.23 -7.87 1.34
N TYR A 16 7.79 -9.08 1.28
CA TYR A 16 7.04 -10.33 1.29
C TYR A 16 7.97 -11.51 1.61
N ASP A 17 7.39 -12.66 1.91
CA ASP A 17 8.03 -13.97 1.92
C ASP A 17 7.18 -15.02 1.21
N ALA A 18 7.68 -16.25 1.08
CA ALA A 18 6.96 -17.34 0.43
C ALA A 18 5.62 -17.70 1.09
N HIS A 19 5.42 -17.32 2.36
CA HIS A 19 4.21 -17.63 3.13
C HIS A 19 3.20 -16.48 3.11
N SER A 20 3.48 -15.39 2.40
CA SER A 20 2.57 -14.25 2.30
C SER A 20 1.26 -14.67 1.64
N ARG A 21 0.13 -14.27 2.22
CA ARG A 21 -1.25 -14.65 1.85
C ARG A 21 -2.12 -13.46 1.47
N VAL A 22 -1.82 -12.30 2.04
CA VAL A 22 -2.51 -11.03 1.78
C VAL A 22 -1.52 -10.02 1.23
N LEU A 23 -1.80 -9.46 0.05
CA LEU A 23 -1.03 -8.35 -0.51
C LEU A 23 -1.76 -7.03 -0.26
N ILE A 24 -1.13 -6.15 0.50
CA ILE A 24 -1.62 -4.81 0.80
C ILE A 24 -0.93 -3.81 -0.14
N LEU A 25 -1.73 -3.05 -0.88
CA LEU A 25 -1.26 -2.14 -1.93
C LEU A 25 -1.62 -0.69 -1.65
N GLY A 26 -0.60 0.17 -1.54
CA GLY A 26 -0.76 1.60 -1.74
C GLY A 26 -0.90 1.97 -3.23
N SER A 27 -1.10 3.26 -3.52
CA SER A 27 -1.12 3.75 -4.90
C SER A 27 0.30 3.95 -5.42
N LEU A 28 1.02 4.88 -4.80
CA LEU A 28 2.39 5.28 -5.08
C LEU A 28 3.04 5.70 -3.74
N PRO A 29 4.31 5.38 -3.49
CA PRO A 29 4.96 5.74 -2.23
C PRO A 29 5.02 7.26 -2.09
N SER A 30 4.66 7.77 -0.90
CA SER A 30 4.72 9.21 -0.59
C SER A 30 6.15 9.77 -0.66
N VAL A 31 6.32 11.10 -0.69
CA VAL A 31 7.65 11.74 -0.62
C VAL A 31 8.45 11.23 0.59
N ALA A 32 7.82 11.15 1.77
CA ALA A 32 8.45 10.63 2.98
C ALA A 32 8.82 9.15 2.86
N SER A 33 7.95 8.33 2.26
CA SER A 33 8.22 6.91 1.99
C SER A 33 9.43 6.72 1.08
N ARG A 34 9.55 7.55 0.03
CA ARG A 34 10.71 7.54 -0.87
C ARG A 34 12.00 7.96 -0.18
N GLN A 35 11.96 8.97 0.68
CA GLN A 35 13.13 9.42 1.44
C GLN A 35 13.61 8.39 2.46
N GLN A 36 12.69 7.67 3.11
CA GLN A 36 13.00 6.67 4.13
C GLN A 36 13.13 5.25 3.58
N ALA A 37 12.95 5.07 2.26
CA ALA A 37 12.92 3.76 1.59
C ALA A 37 11.98 2.75 2.29
N PHE A 38 10.82 3.22 2.76
CA PHE A 38 9.88 2.38 3.51
C PHE A 38 8.42 2.80 3.33
N TYR A 39 7.52 1.82 3.34
CA TYR A 39 6.09 2.04 3.12
C TYR A 39 5.43 2.79 4.29
N TYR A 40 4.48 3.66 3.95
CA TYR A 40 3.69 4.46 4.91
C TYR A 40 4.54 5.24 5.95
N ALA A 41 5.75 5.65 5.58
CA ALA A 41 6.73 6.27 6.48
C ALA A 41 6.40 7.71 6.94
N HIS A 42 5.40 8.36 6.33
CA HIS A 42 5.00 9.69 6.75
C HIS A 42 4.45 9.66 8.20
N PRO A 43 4.93 10.49 9.15
CA PRO A 43 4.58 10.37 10.57
C PRO A 43 3.08 10.47 10.89
N ARG A 44 2.32 11.19 10.06
CA ARG A 44 0.86 11.31 10.18
C ARG A 44 0.07 10.24 9.40
N ASN A 45 0.74 9.30 8.73
CA ASN A 45 0.05 8.20 8.09
C ASN A 45 -0.40 7.21 9.17
N ARG A 46 -1.66 6.78 9.09
CA ARG A 46 -2.31 5.97 10.12
C ARG A 46 -2.18 4.47 9.89
N PHE A 47 -1.49 4.02 8.82
CA PHE A 47 -1.37 2.60 8.50
C PHE A 47 -0.73 1.80 9.63
N TRP A 48 0.49 2.15 10.04
CA TRP A 48 1.18 1.45 11.12
C TRP A 48 0.46 1.55 12.48
N PRO A 49 -0.07 2.72 12.89
CA PRO A 49 -0.93 2.82 14.06
C PRO A 49 -2.17 1.91 14.02
N VAL A 50 -2.86 1.79 12.87
CA VAL A 50 -4.01 0.88 12.70
C VAL A 50 -3.56 -0.58 12.82
N MET A 51 -2.48 -0.97 12.16
CA MET A 51 -1.94 -2.32 12.23
C MET A 51 -1.54 -2.69 13.67
N ALA A 52 -0.83 -1.79 14.37
CA ALA A 52 -0.40 -1.97 15.75
C ALA A 52 -1.59 -2.15 16.71
N ALA A 53 -2.63 -1.32 16.55
CA ALA A 53 -3.82 -1.37 17.40
C ALA A 53 -4.65 -2.65 17.19
N LEU A 54 -4.74 -3.15 15.96
CA LEU A 54 -5.45 -4.41 15.64
C LEU A 54 -4.65 -5.65 16.07
N ASP A 55 -3.32 -5.59 15.96
CA ASP A 55 -2.43 -6.69 16.32
C ASP A 55 -2.18 -6.80 17.84
N GLY A 56 -2.16 -5.65 18.53
CA GLY A 56 -1.64 -5.54 19.89
C GLY A 56 -0.10 -5.45 19.99
N SER A 57 0.59 -5.16 18.88
CA SER A 57 2.07 -5.09 18.82
C SER A 57 2.62 -3.68 18.74
N LEU A 58 3.87 -3.53 19.18
CA LEU A 58 4.66 -2.31 18.98
C LEU A 58 5.33 -2.32 17.60
N LEU A 59 4.98 -1.35 16.75
CA LEU A 59 5.46 -1.22 15.36
C LEU A 59 6.21 0.10 15.13
N ASP A 60 7.11 0.45 16.05
CA ASP A 60 7.83 1.73 16.05
C ASP A 60 9.02 1.74 15.08
N THR A 61 9.66 0.58 14.90
CA THR A 61 10.84 0.43 14.05
C THR A 61 10.53 -0.32 12.75
N THR A 62 11.35 -0.08 11.72
CA THR A 62 11.29 -0.82 10.45
C THR A 62 11.41 -2.33 10.67
N ALA A 63 12.32 -2.77 11.55
CA ALA A 63 12.51 -4.20 11.84
C ALA A 63 11.26 -4.84 12.45
N GLN A 64 10.62 -4.17 13.42
CA GLN A 64 9.35 -4.65 14.00
C GLN A 64 8.24 -4.72 12.96
N ARG A 65 8.14 -3.72 12.08
CA ARG A 65 7.13 -3.68 11.01
C ARG A 65 7.31 -4.82 10.01
N VAL A 66 8.55 -5.12 9.61
CA VAL A 66 8.86 -6.23 8.71
C VAL A 66 8.56 -7.57 9.38
N ALA A 67 8.99 -7.76 10.64
CA ALA A 67 8.69 -8.98 11.39
C ALA A 67 7.18 -9.20 11.56
N PHE A 68 6.43 -8.14 11.84
CA PHE A 68 4.96 -8.16 11.90
C PHE A 68 4.33 -8.59 10.59
N LEU A 69 4.77 -8.02 9.46
CA LEU A 69 4.26 -8.39 8.13
C LEU A 69 4.46 -9.89 7.87
N HIS A 70 5.65 -10.42 8.12
CA HIS A 70 5.94 -11.85 7.96
C HIS A 70 5.11 -12.72 8.91
N HIS A 71 5.02 -12.34 10.18
CA HIS A 71 4.24 -13.07 11.18
C HIS A 71 2.75 -13.15 10.82
N ARG A 72 2.21 -12.08 10.22
CA ARG A 72 0.82 -12.01 9.76
C ARG A 72 0.62 -12.47 8.31
N HIS A 73 1.66 -12.98 7.65
CA HIS A 73 1.60 -13.39 6.26
C HIS A 73 1.13 -12.26 5.32
N PHE A 74 1.52 -11.03 5.63
CA PHE A 74 1.22 -9.85 4.83
C PHE A 74 2.40 -9.51 3.93
N ALA A 75 2.11 -9.29 2.66
CA ALA A 75 2.99 -8.62 1.72
C ALA A 75 2.58 -7.14 1.60
N LEU A 76 3.56 -6.27 1.35
CA LEU A 76 3.35 -4.83 1.23
C LEU A 76 4.03 -4.29 -0.03
N TRP A 77 3.25 -3.58 -0.85
CA TRP A 77 3.76 -2.89 -2.04
C TRP A 77 2.87 -1.70 -2.43
N ASP A 78 3.08 -1.17 -3.62
CA ASP A 78 2.26 -0.16 -4.26
C ASP A 78 1.85 -0.64 -5.66
N VAL A 79 0.72 -0.12 -6.17
CA VAL A 79 0.23 -0.47 -7.51
C VAL A 79 1.14 0.08 -8.61
N ILE A 80 1.61 1.31 -8.46
CA ILE A 80 2.22 2.08 -9.53
C ILE A 80 3.75 1.89 -9.52
N ALA A 81 4.30 1.33 -10.60
CA ALA A 81 5.73 1.28 -10.86
C ALA A 81 6.25 2.64 -11.32
N SER A 82 5.51 3.33 -12.17
CA SER A 82 5.84 4.68 -12.62
C SER A 82 4.61 5.47 -13.05
N CYS A 83 4.68 6.79 -12.90
CA CYS A 83 3.66 7.71 -13.40
C CYS A 83 4.19 9.13 -13.54
N THR A 84 3.45 9.97 -14.25
CA THR A 84 3.57 11.43 -14.15
C THR A 84 2.64 11.94 -13.05
N ILE A 85 3.15 12.78 -12.14
CA ILE A 85 2.39 13.41 -11.05
C ILE A 85 2.78 14.88 -10.87
N THR A 86 1.82 15.72 -10.51
CA THR A 86 2.06 17.11 -10.13
C THR A 86 2.06 17.23 -8.60
N GLY A 87 3.23 17.53 -8.02
CA GLY A 87 3.41 17.55 -6.57
C GLY A 87 3.17 16.16 -5.94
N SER A 88 2.25 16.08 -4.98
CA SER A 88 1.80 14.84 -4.32
C SER A 88 0.31 14.56 -4.52
N SER A 89 -0.32 15.21 -5.51
CA SER A 89 -1.76 15.07 -5.75
C SER A 89 -2.08 13.83 -6.57
N ASP A 90 -2.70 12.84 -5.94
CA ASP A 90 -3.19 11.63 -6.60
C ASP A 90 -4.14 11.92 -7.78
N ALA A 91 -4.89 13.03 -7.71
CA ALA A 91 -5.79 13.44 -8.78
C ALA A 91 -5.06 13.83 -10.08
N SER A 92 -3.76 14.14 -10.00
CA SER A 92 -2.93 14.51 -11.14
C SER A 92 -2.18 13.34 -11.77
N ILE A 93 -2.30 12.13 -11.19
CA ILE A 93 -1.61 10.94 -11.68
C ILE A 93 -2.10 10.59 -13.09
N ARG A 94 -1.13 10.46 -14.01
CA ARG A 94 -1.33 10.01 -15.40
C ARG A 94 -0.12 9.21 -15.88
N ASP A 95 -0.19 8.68 -17.10
CA ASP A 95 0.90 7.89 -17.71
C ASP A 95 1.33 6.71 -16.82
N VAL A 96 0.35 6.03 -16.21
CA VAL A 96 0.57 4.99 -15.21
C VAL A 96 1.08 3.70 -15.84
N THR A 97 2.18 3.20 -15.30
CA THR A 97 2.64 1.82 -15.44
C THR A 97 2.50 1.13 -14.10
N ALA A 98 1.81 -0.02 -14.06
CA ALA A 98 1.70 -0.83 -12.86
C ALA A 98 2.97 -1.65 -12.60
N ASN A 99 3.23 -1.97 -11.33
CA ASN A 99 4.22 -2.96 -10.93
C ASN A 99 3.91 -4.34 -11.55
N ASP A 100 4.96 -5.12 -11.79
CA ASP A 100 4.82 -6.50 -12.25
C ASP A 100 4.61 -7.43 -11.05
N PHE A 101 3.38 -7.89 -10.89
CA PHE A 101 2.97 -8.77 -9.81
C PHE A 101 3.25 -10.24 -10.10
N ASN A 102 3.60 -10.63 -11.34
CA ASN A 102 3.69 -12.04 -11.73
C ASN A 102 4.69 -12.81 -10.88
N ARG A 103 5.88 -12.26 -10.68
CA ARG A 103 6.92 -12.89 -9.88
C ARG A 103 6.49 -13.05 -8.42
N LEU A 104 5.96 -11.97 -7.83
CA LEU A 104 5.49 -11.98 -6.45
C LEU A 104 4.37 -13.00 -6.26
N LEU A 105 3.40 -13.08 -7.16
CA LEU A 105 2.31 -14.05 -7.07
C LEU A 105 2.78 -15.50 -7.31
N ALA A 106 3.82 -15.71 -8.13
CA ALA A 106 4.40 -17.03 -8.35
C ALA A 106 5.26 -17.52 -7.18
N GLU A 107 5.84 -16.61 -6.40
CA GLU A 107 6.75 -16.92 -5.29
C GLU A 107 6.04 -16.95 -3.91
N THR A 108 4.71 -16.75 -3.87
CA THR A 108 3.95 -16.62 -2.60
C THR A 108 2.63 -17.39 -2.62
N GLU A 109 1.95 -17.42 -1.46
CA GLU A 109 0.62 -18.01 -1.29
C GLU A 109 -0.52 -16.95 -1.36
N ILE A 110 -0.29 -15.81 -2.02
CA ILE A 110 -1.24 -14.70 -2.04
C ILE A 110 -2.55 -15.11 -2.71
N LYS A 111 -3.64 -14.97 -1.95
CA LYS A 111 -5.03 -15.19 -2.42
C LYS A 111 -5.91 -13.98 -2.25
N THR A 112 -5.51 -13.04 -1.40
CA THR A 112 -6.25 -11.81 -1.11
C THR A 112 -5.40 -10.61 -1.48
N ILE A 113 -5.96 -9.70 -2.27
CA ILE A 113 -5.34 -8.41 -2.56
C ILE A 113 -6.23 -7.31 -1.99
N VAL A 114 -5.63 -6.38 -1.27
CA VAL A 114 -6.32 -5.21 -0.74
C VAL A 114 -5.60 -3.94 -1.17
N THR A 115 -6.38 -2.89 -1.44
CA THR A 115 -5.84 -1.58 -1.83
C THR A 115 -6.20 -0.53 -0.78
N THR A 116 -5.24 0.34 -0.44
CA THR A 116 -5.44 1.39 0.56
C THR A 116 -5.83 2.71 -0.12
N GLY A 117 -7.14 2.90 -0.31
CA GLY A 117 -7.73 4.10 -0.90
C GLY A 117 -8.17 3.96 -2.36
N LYS A 118 -9.07 4.85 -2.78
CA LYS A 118 -9.71 4.83 -4.10
C LYS A 118 -8.73 4.93 -5.26
N THR A 119 -7.65 5.71 -5.13
CA THR A 119 -6.62 5.82 -6.17
C THR A 119 -5.96 4.47 -6.43
N ALA A 120 -5.53 3.78 -5.36
CA ALA A 120 -4.90 2.47 -5.46
C ALA A 120 -5.88 1.45 -6.09
N GLY A 121 -7.13 1.41 -5.61
CA GLY A 121 -8.17 0.55 -6.18
C GLY A 121 -8.40 0.77 -7.68
N ARG A 122 -8.58 2.03 -8.10
CA ARG A 122 -8.78 2.38 -9.53
C ARG A 122 -7.56 2.01 -10.38
N CYS A 123 -6.35 2.32 -9.91
CA CYS A 123 -5.13 1.97 -10.64
C CYS A 123 -4.97 0.46 -10.74
N TYR A 124 -5.23 -0.27 -9.65
CA TYR A 124 -5.11 -1.73 -9.62
C TYR A 124 -6.09 -2.36 -10.60
N GLN A 125 -7.37 -2.01 -10.50
CA GLN A 125 -8.44 -2.53 -11.36
C GLN A 125 -8.13 -2.31 -12.84
N LYS A 126 -7.60 -1.14 -13.20
CA LYS A 126 -7.33 -0.79 -14.59
C LYS A 126 -6.05 -1.41 -15.14
N TYR A 127 -4.97 -1.45 -14.35
CA TYR A 127 -3.62 -1.70 -14.86
C TYR A 127 -2.99 -3.01 -14.37
N ALA A 128 -3.46 -3.57 -13.26
CA ALA A 128 -2.89 -4.77 -12.64
C ALA A 128 -3.86 -5.97 -12.65
N GLN A 129 -5.13 -5.76 -12.29
CA GLN A 129 -6.14 -6.81 -12.17
C GLN A 129 -6.28 -7.70 -13.41
N PRO A 130 -6.26 -7.17 -14.66
CA PRO A 130 -6.37 -8.03 -15.85
C PRO A 130 -5.24 -9.07 -15.97
N LYS A 131 -4.08 -8.82 -15.36
CA LYS A 131 -2.93 -9.73 -15.35
C LYS A 131 -2.92 -10.65 -14.13
N THR A 132 -3.26 -10.11 -12.96
CA THR A 132 -3.26 -10.88 -11.71
C THR A 132 -4.44 -11.84 -11.62
N GLY A 133 -5.58 -11.51 -12.24
CA GLY A 133 -6.82 -12.30 -12.16
C GLY A 133 -7.52 -12.25 -10.80
N ILE A 134 -7.00 -11.47 -9.83
CA ILE A 134 -7.53 -11.36 -8.47
C ILE A 134 -8.17 -9.99 -8.29
N GLU A 135 -9.45 -9.95 -7.92
CA GLU A 135 -10.12 -8.71 -7.55
C GLU A 135 -9.59 -8.17 -6.21
N ALA A 136 -9.40 -6.85 -6.12
CA ALA A 136 -8.91 -6.23 -4.89
C ALA A 136 -10.06 -5.70 -4.03
N ILE A 137 -9.97 -5.93 -2.71
CA ILE A 137 -10.82 -5.26 -1.73
C ILE A 137 -10.30 -3.84 -1.53
N VAL A 138 -11.16 -2.84 -1.74
CA VAL A 138 -10.77 -1.43 -1.60
C VAL A 138 -11.05 -0.94 -0.19
N LEU A 139 -9.99 -0.68 0.58
CA LEU A 139 -10.07 -0.16 1.94
C LEU A 139 -9.97 1.36 1.96
N PRO A 140 -10.48 2.03 3.01
CA PRO A 140 -10.27 3.46 3.19
C PRO A 140 -8.78 3.81 3.28
N SER A 141 -8.39 4.96 2.74
CA SER A 141 -6.99 5.39 2.79
C SER A 141 -6.59 5.78 4.21
N THR A 142 -5.40 5.34 4.63
CA THR A 142 -4.77 5.70 5.91
C THR A 142 -3.99 7.02 5.86
N SER A 143 -3.87 7.61 4.67
CA SER A 143 -3.20 8.90 4.46
C SER A 143 -3.84 10.01 5.31
N PRO A 144 -3.07 10.99 5.80
CA PRO A 144 -3.62 12.17 6.47
C PRO A 144 -4.54 13.00 5.56
N ALA A 145 -4.42 12.86 4.24
CA ALA A 145 -5.33 13.52 3.29
C ALA A 145 -6.78 13.01 3.40
N ASN A 146 -6.99 11.79 3.91
CA ASN A 146 -8.31 11.22 4.13
C ASN A 146 -8.83 11.56 5.55
N ALA A 147 -9.00 12.85 5.83
CA ALA A 147 -9.44 13.32 7.14
C ALA A 147 -10.92 12.99 7.47
N ALA A 148 -11.71 12.60 6.46
CA ALA A 148 -13.13 12.26 6.62
C ALA A 148 -13.38 10.90 7.31
N VAL A 149 -12.36 10.03 7.38
CA VAL A 149 -12.46 8.71 8.00
C VAL A 149 -11.72 8.73 9.32
N SER A 150 -12.43 8.43 10.41
CA SER A 150 -11.87 8.39 11.77
C SER A 150 -10.90 7.22 11.96
N PHE A 151 -10.14 7.24 13.05
CA PHE A 151 -9.24 6.13 13.36
C PHE A 151 -10.02 4.83 13.63
N GLU A 152 -11.13 4.93 14.37
CA GLU A 152 -12.02 3.82 14.70
C GLU A 152 -12.64 3.19 13.45
N GLN A 153 -13.03 4.02 12.47
CA GLN A 153 -13.53 3.54 11.18
C GLN A 153 -12.43 2.82 10.37
N LEU A 154 -11.16 3.25 10.50
CA LEU A 154 -10.05 2.52 9.91
C LEU A 154 -9.82 1.18 10.62
N LEU A 155 -9.88 1.14 11.96
CA LEU A 155 -9.77 -0.13 12.70
C LEU A 155 -10.82 -1.12 12.22
N GLU A 156 -12.08 -0.68 12.12
CA GLU A 156 -13.17 -1.56 11.69
C GLU A 156 -12.99 -2.04 10.25
N ALA A 157 -12.65 -1.15 9.33
CA ALA A 157 -12.46 -1.52 7.93
C ALA A 157 -11.28 -2.47 7.70
N TYR A 158 -10.25 -2.44 8.55
CA TYR A 158 -9.06 -3.27 8.41
C TYR A 158 -9.10 -4.54 9.29
N ARG A 159 -10.08 -4.66 10.19
CA ARG A 159 -10.19 -5.77 11.16
C ARG A 159 -10.16 -7.15 10.49
N PHE A 160 -10.90 -7.32 9.40
CA PHE A 160 -11.01 -8.61 8.72
C PHE A 160 -9.65 -9.15 8.24
N LEU A 161 -8.65 -8.29 8.00
CA LEU A 161 -7.30 -8.75 7.61
C LEU A 161 -6.67 -9.67 8.65
N PHE A 162 -7.06 -9.52 9.92
CA PHE A 162 -6.54 -10.28 11.05
C PHE A 162 -7.30 -11.58 11.30
N GLU A 163 -8.32 -11.85 10.49
CA GLU A 163 -9.18 -13.03 10.54
C GLU A 163 -8.96 -13.98 9.35
N LEU A 164 -8.07 -13.60 8.41
CA LEU A 164 -7.73 -14.33 7.18
C LEU A 164 -6.65 -15.41 7.36
#